data_AF-A0A1I7AQ29-F1
#
_entry.id   AF-A0A1I7AQ29-F1
#
_cell.length_a   1.000
_cell.length_b   1.000
_cell.length_c   1.000
_cell.angle_alpha   90.00
_cell.angle_beta   90.00
_cell.angle_gamma   90.00
#
_symmetry.space_group_name_H-M   'P 1'
#
loop_
_entity.id
_entity.type
_entity.pdbx_description
1 polymer ?
#
loop_
_entity_poly.entity_id
_entity_poly.type
_entity_poly.pdbx_seq_one_letter_code
_entity_poly.pdbx_strand_id
1 'polypeptide(L)' 'MKKRFSDEQIISILREAEAGVSARELCRKHAISDATFYAWRNRFGGMEVPEVKRLKSLEEENAR' A
#
# COMPACT_ATOMS: atom_id res chain seq x y z
N MET A 1 13.38 -12.85 -2.71
CA MET A 1 12.44 -12.35 -3.73
C MET A 1 12.35 -10.83 -3.63
N LYS A 2 12.67 -10.09 -4.69
CA LYS A 2 12.42 -8.63 -4.72
C LYS A 2 10.91 -8.41 -4.82
N LYS A 3 10.31 -7.69 -3.87
CA LYS A 3 8.93 -7.20 -4.02
C LYS A 3 8.91 -6.29 -5.26
N ARG A 4 7.95 -6.53 -6.16
CA ARG A 4 7.81 -5.79 -7.43
C ARG A 4 7.36 -4.33 -7.22
N PHE A 5 6.75 -4.06 -6.07
CA PHE A 5 6.30 -2.73 -5.63
C PHE A 5 6.83 -2.47 -4.22
N SER A 6 7.29 -1.25 -3.96
CA SER A 6 7.59 -0.80 -2.59
C SER A 6 6.29 -0.51 -1.83
N ASP A 7 6.36 -0.54 -0.50
CA ASP A 7 5.19 -0.24 0.33
C ASP A 7 4.69 1.20 0.07
N GLU A 8 5.60 2.16 -0.21
CA GLU A 8 5.25 3.53 -0.64
C GLU A 8 4.45 3.57 -1.95
N GLN A 9 4.84 2.77 -2.95
CA GLN A 9 4.11 2.68 -4.22
C GLN A 9 2.71 2.10 -4.00
N ILE A 10 2.59 1.07 -3.15
CA ILE A 10 1.30 0.46 -2.81
C ILE A 10 0.36 1.48 -2.18
N ILE A 11 0.86 2.27 -1.23
CA ILE A 11 0.04 3.26 -0.54
C ILE A 11 -0.36 4.41 -1.47
N SER A 12 0.54 4.84 -2.37
CA SER A 12 0.19 5.83 -3.41
C SER A 12 -0.97 5.35 -4.28
N ILE A 13 -0.95 4.08 -4.70
CA ILE A 13 -2.02 3.47 -5.50
C ILE A 13 -3.33 3.43 -4.71
N LEU A 14 -3.30 3.05 -3.43
CA LEU A 14 -4.49 3.03 -2.58
C LEU A 14 -5.08 4.43 -2.39
N ARG A 15 -4.23 5.46 -2.25
CA ARG A 15 -4.68 6.86 -2.15
C ARG A 15 -5.32 7.38 -3.44
N GLU A 16 -4.81 6.99 -4.61
CA GLU A 16 -5.48 7.30 -5.88
C GLU A 16 -6.90 6.71 -5.89
N ALA A 17 -7.10 5.52 -5.31
CA ALA A 17 -8.43 4.92 -5.18
C ALA A 17 -9.34 5.69 -4.22
N GLU A 18 -8.80 6.18 -3.09
CA GLU A 18 -9.54 7.04 -2.14
C GLU A 18 -9.88 8.40 -2.74
N ALA A 19 -9.05 8.93 -3.65
CA ALA A 19 -9.32 10.15 -4.41
C ALA A 19 -10.39 9.98 -5.51
N GLY A 20 -10.97 8.78 -5.65
CA GLY A 20 -12.07 8.49 -6.57
C GLY A 20 -11.68 7.76 -7.85
N VAL A 21 -10.40 7.37 -8.02
CA VAL A 21 -9.99 6.53 -9.16
C VAL A 21 -10.50 5.10 -8.95
N SER A 22 -11.10 4.50 -9.98
CA SER A 22 -11.61 3.14 -9.85
C SER A 22 -10.47 2.11 -9.67
N ALA A 23 -10.66 1.12 -8.81
CA ALA A 23 -9.71 0.02 -8.61
C ALA A 23 -9.35 -0.68 -9.94
N ARG A 24 -10.32 -0.80 -10.86
CA ARG A 24 -10.12 -1.40 -12.19
C ARG A 24 -9.19 -0.58 -13.09
N GLU A 25 -9.21 0.73 -12.97
CA GLU A 25 -8.29 1.61 -13.70
C GLU A 25 -6.87 1.51 -13.14
N LEU A 26 -6.74 1.53 -11.81
CA LEU A 26 -5.46 1.35 -11.13
C LEU A 26 -4.85 -0.03 -11.44
N CYS A 27 -5.66 -1.08 -11.45
CA CYS A 27 -5.22 -2.43 -11.82
C CYS A 27 -4.62 -2.48 -13.22
N ARG A 28 -5.27 -1.82 -14.19
CA ARG A 28 -4.77 -1.72 -15.57
C ARG A 28 -3.52 -0.84 -15.67
N LYS A 29 -3.52 0.32 -15.02
CA LYS A 29 -2.40 1.29 -15.03
C LYS A 29 -1.13 0.71 -14.42
N HIS A 30 -1.24 -0.04 -13.33
CA HIS A 30 -0.10 -0.60 -12.61
C HIS A 30 0.17 -2.07 -12.97
N ALA A 31 -0.55 -2.65 -13.93
CA ALA A 31 -0.45 -4.05 -14.32
C ALA A 31 -0.54 -5.02 -13.11
N ILE A 32 -1.49 -4.75 -12.23
CA ILE A 32 -1.81 -5.57 -11.05
C ILE A 32 -3.19 -6.18 -11.18
N SER A 33 -3.39 -7.32 -10.54
CA SER A 33 -4.70 -7.96 -10.47
C SER A 33 -5.57 -7.29 -9.41
N ASP A 34 -6.88 -7.34 -9.61
CA ASP A 34 -7.87 -6.87 -8.66
C ASP A 34 -7.69 -7.51 -7.26
N ALA A 35 -7.41 -8.82 -7.23
CA ALA A 35 -7.04 -9.54 -6.00
C ALA A 35 -5.80 -8.95 -5.30
N THR A 36 -4.79 -8.50 -6.05
CA THR A 36 -3.60 -7.85 -5.48
C THR A 36 -3.95 -6.50 -4.87
N PHE A 37 -4.77 -5.70 -5.57
CA PHE A 37 -5.24 -4.42 -5.06
C PHE A 37 -6.05 -4.57 -3.77
N TYR A 38 -6.99 -5.51 -3.70
CA TYR A 38 -7.75 -5.75 -2.46
C TYR A 38 -6.91 -6.37 -1.34
N ALA A 39 -5.91 -7.21 -1.67
CA ALA A 39 -4.95 -7.68 -0.67
C ALA A 39 -4.12 -6.53 -0.08
N TRP A 40 -3.73 -5.56 -0.90
CA TRP A 40 -3.09 -4.33 -0.43
C TRP A 40 -4.05 -3.48 0.39
N ARG A 41 -5.31 -3.34 -0.02
CA ARG A 41 -6.33 -2.64 0.76
C ARG A 41 -6.59 -3.30 2.11
N ASN A 42 -6.53 -4.62 2.23
CA ASN A 42 -6.62 -5.29 3.54
C ASN A 42 -5.36 -5.10 4.40
N ARG A 43 -4.17 -5.02 3.79
CA ARG A 43 -2.90 -4.81 4.51
C ARG A 43 -2.64 -3.37 4.88
N PHE A 44 -3.07 -2.41 4.07
CA PHE A 44 -2.71 -1.00 4.14
C PHE A 44 -3.92 -0.05 4.13
N GLY A 45 -5.10 -0.51 3.74
CA GLY A 45 -6.34 0.29 3.74
C GLY A 45 -6.85 0.45 5.17
N GLY A 46 -6.53 1.59 5.75
CA GLY A 46 -6.69 1.88 7.18
C GLY A 46 -5.43 2.51 7.78
N MET A 47 -4.28 2.43 7.09
CA MET A 47 -3.07 3.18 7.44
C MET A 47 -2.98 4.46 6.60
N GLU A 48 -3.15 5.62 7.22
CA GLU A 48 -2.71 6.89 6.62
C GLU A 48 -1.17 6.86 6.46
N VAL A 49 -0.61 7.40 5.36
CA VAL A 49 0.85 7.44 5.08
C VAL A 49 1.75 7.84 6.27
N PRO A 50 1.37 8.74 7.21
CA PRO A 50 2.17 8.95 8.42
C PRO A 50 2.33 7.72 9.34
N GLU A 51 1.40 6.76 9.35
CA GLU A 51 1.43 5.56 10.21
C GLU A 51 2.40 4.48 9.66
N VAL A 52 2.55 4.39 8.34
CA VAL A 52 3.51 3.45 7.73
C VAL A 52 4.96 3.84 8.04
N LYS A 53 5.22 5.14 8.21
CA LYS A 53 6.53 5.63 8.65
C LYS A 53 6.76 5.34 10.14
N ARG A 54 5.70 5.30 10.96
CA ARG A 54 5.78 5.06 12.42
C ARG A 54 5.98 3.58 12.76
N LEU A 55 5.46 2.66 11.94
CA LEU A 55 5.76 1.22 12.06
C LEU A 55 7.25 0.91 11.90
N LYS A 56 7.97 1.66 11.05
CA LYS A 56 9.43 1.49 10.89
C LYS A 56 10.24 1.96 12.10
N SER A 57 9.78 2.93 12.87
CA SER A 57 10.49 3.39 14.08
C SER A 57 10.21 2.52 15.31
N LEU A 58 9.04 1.87 15.38
CA LEU A 58 8.69 1.01 16.51
C LEU A 58 9.34 -0.39 16.48
N GLU A 59 9.78 -0.88 15.31
CA GLU A 59 10.57 -2.13 15.24
C GLU A 59 12.02 -1.94 15.72
N GLU A 60 12.58 -0.72 15.67
CA GLU A 60 13.95 -0.45 16.15
C GLU A 60 14.03 -0.29 17.68
N GLU A 61 12.94 0.06 18.37
CA GLU A 61 12.92 0.19 19.84
C GLU A 61 12.60 -1.11 20.59
N ASN A 62 12.11 -2.16 19.90
CA ASN A 62 11.81 -3.47 20.51
C ASN A 62 12.91 -4.53 20.27
N ALA A 63 14.04 -4.11 19.71
CA ALA A 63 15.24 -4.91 19.51
C ALA A 63 16.35 -4.57 20.53
N ARG A 64 15.97 -4.16 21.74
CA ARG A 64 16.87 -3.94 22.87
C ARG A 64 16.54 -4.87 24.03
#